data_AF-A0AAR2K2A2-F1
#
_entry.id   AF-A0AAR2K2A2-F1
#
_cell.length_a   1.000
_cell.length_b   1.000
_cell.length_c   1.000
_cell.angle_alpha   90.00
_cell.angle_beta   90.00
_cell.angle_gamma   90.00
#
_symmetry.space_group_name_H-M   'P 1'
#
loop_
_entity.id
_entity.type
_entity.pdbx_description
1 polymer ?
#
loop_
_entity_poly.entity_id
_entity_poly.type
_entity_poly.pdbx_seq_one_letter_code
_entity_poly.pdbx_strand_id
1 'polypeptide(L)'
;MARAEGETARAEGEKARAEGEKARAEGEKARAEGKTARAEGEKVRAKGEKARAEGEKARAEGETARAEGEKVRAEGEKVRAEGEKVRAEGEKARAEGDKATAEGEKGRAEGETARAEGEKARAEGEKVRAEGEKARAEGDMARAEGEKATKRLEQKEKRLEQKEKLLEQKEKRLVQKEKRLEQKEKRLEQKEKRLEQKEKRLEQKEKRLEQKEKRLEQKEKRLVQKEKRLEQKEKGLEQKEKRLEQKEKRLEQKEKRLEQKEKRLVQKEKRLEQKEKGLEQKEKRLEQKEKMLEHKEKGLEQK
;
A
#
# COMPACT_ATOMS: atom_id res chain seq x y z
N MET A 1 -21.05 -45.67 83.38
CA MET A 1 -21.52 -45.39 81.99
C MET A 1 -23.02 -45.53 82.00
N ALA A 2 -23.76 -44.49 81.61
CA ALA A 2 -25.22 -44.50 81.57
C ALA A 2 -25.67 -44.62 80.12
N ARG A 3 -26.53 -45.60 79.80
CA ARG A 3 -27.01 -45.86 78.44
C ARG A 3 -28.53 -46.00 78.44
N ALA A 4 -29.18 -45.36 77.47
CA ALA A 4 -30.63 -45.47 77.24
C ALA A 4 -30.92 -45.66 75.75
N GLU A 5 -31.87 -46.53 75.45
CA GLU A 5 -32.35 -46.85 74.09
C GLU A 5 -33.88 -46.87 74.07
N GLY A 6 -34.49 -46.39 72.99
CA GLY A 6 -35.94 -46.40 72.80
C GLY A 6 -36.47 -45.13 72.12
N GLU A 7 -37.76 -45.07 71.80
CA GLU A 7 -38.39 -43.90 71.15
C GLU A 7 -38.06 -42.58 71.88
N THR A 8 -38.08 -42.62 73.21
CA THR A 8 -37.66 -41.53 74.11
C THR A 8 -36.52 -41.97 75.03
N ALA A 9 -35.28 -41.85 74.57
CA ALA A 9 -34.10 -42.26 75.34
C ALA A 9 -33.53 -41.10 76.17
N ARG A 10 -33.36 -41.31 77.47
CA ARG A 10 -32.72 -40.35 78.39
C ARG A 10 -31.62 -41.02 79.21
N ALA A 11 -30.40 -40.51 79.13
CA ALA A 11 -29.25 -40.99 79.89
C ALA A 11 -28.57 -39.84 80.64
N GLU A 12 -28.27 -40.04 81.92
CA GLU A 12 -27.59 -39.07 82.78
C GLU A 12 -26.39 -39.72 83.47
N GLY A 13 -25.23 -39.05 83.44
CA GLY A 13 -24.01 -39.49 84.12
C GLY A 13 -22.73 -39.12 83.35
N GLU A 14 -21.57 -39.22 84.00
CA GLU A 14 -20.24 -38.82 83.47
C GLU A 14 -20.00 -39.24 82.00
N LYS A 15 -20.47 -40.44 81.62
CA LYS A 15 -20.47 -40.96 80.25
C LYS A 15 -21.88 -41.40 79.87
N ALA A 16 -22.75 -40.44 79.55
CA ALA A 16 -24.13 -40.65 79.14
C ALA A 16 -24.27 -40.89 77.63
N ARG A 17 -25.04 -41.90 77.23
CA ARG A 17 -25.38 -42.21 75.84
C ARG A 17 -26.87 -42.48 75.68
N ALA A 18 -27.55 -41.71 74.84
CA ALA A 18 -28.97 -41.89 74.52
C ALA A 18 -29.15 -42.10 73.01
N GLU A 19 -29.88 -43.15 72.62
CA GLU A 19 -30.21 -43.49 71.23
C GLU A 19 -31.72 -43.68 71.07
N GLY A 20 -32.37 -42.90 70.20
CA GLY A 20 -33.83 -42.90 70.09
C GLY A 20 -34.38 -41.85 69.13
N GLU A 21 -35.67 -41.86 68.80
CA GLU A 21 -36.25 -40.77 68.00
C GLU A 21 -36.06 -39.42 68.72
N LYS A 22 -36.29 -39.41 70.03
CA LYS A 22 -36.01 -38.31 70.95
C LYS A 22 -34.92 -38.73 71.95
N ALA A 23 -33.67 -38.37 71.67
CA ALA A 23 -32.52 -38.74 72.49
C ALA A 23 -32.00 -37.55 73.31
N ARG A 24 -31.84 -37.74 74.63
CA ARG A 24 -31.26 -36.75 75.55
C ARG A 24 -30.15 -37.38 76.40
N ALA A 25 -28.94 -36.83 76.33
CA ALA A 25 -27.80 -37.27 77.13
C ALA A 25 -27.20 -36.10 77.92
N GLU A 26 -26.98 -36.29 79.22
CA GLU A 26 -26.40 -35.26 80.10
C GLU A 26 -25.20 -35.81 80.88
N GLY A 27 -24.07 -35.09 80.86
CA GLY A 27 -22.87 -35.41 81.61
C GLY A 27 -21.57 -35.02 80.91
N GLU A 28 -20.44 -35.12 81.61
CA GLU A 28 -19.11 -34.70 81.15
C GLU A 28 -18.79 -35.14 79.71
N LYS A 29 -19.16 -36.37 79.35
CA LYS A 29 -19.01 -36.95 78.01
C LYS A 29 -20.35 -37.46 77.45
N ALA A 30 -21.31 -36.57 77.20
CA ALA A 30 -22.63 -36.92 76.70
C ALA A 30 -22.70 -37.14 75.17
N ARG A 31 -23.47 -38.16 74.75
CA ARG A 31 -23.79 -38.43 73.34
C ARG A 31 -25.28 -38.71 73.14
N ALA A 32 -25.93 -37.95 72.26
CA ALA A 32 -27.31 -38.17 71.85
C ALA A 32 -27.40 -38.41 70.35
N GLU A 33 -28.05 -39.49 69.93
CA GLU A 33 -28.27 -39.85 68.53
C GLU A 33 -29.76 -40.12 68.29
N GLY A 34 -30.38 -39.39 67.36
CA GLY A 34 -31.83 -39.44 67.16
C GLY A 34 -32.38 -38.42 66.18
N LYS A 35 -33.66 -38.51 65.80
CA LYS A 35 -34.29 -37.46 64.95
C LYS A 35 -34.22 -36.09 65.62
N THR A 36 -34.49 -36.06 66.93
CA THR A 36 -34.22 -34.91 67.79
C THR A 36 -33.22 -35.34 68.86
N ALA A 37 -31.99 -34.83 68.77
CA ALA A 37 -30.89 -35.20 69.64
C ALA A 37 -30.41 -34.00 70.47
N ARG A 38 -30.32 -34.15 71.79
CA ARG A 38 -29.83 -33.13 72.72
C ARG A 38 -28.74 -33.68 73.63
N ALA A 39 -27.56 -33.06 73.64
CA ALA A 39 -26.45 -33.44 74.49
C ALA A 39 -25.92 -32.23 75.30
N GLU A 40 -25.79 -32.37 76.62
CA GLU A 40 -25.35 -31.30 77.54
C GLU A 40 -24.23 -31.79 78.46
N GLY A 41 -23.20 -30.96 78.71
CA GLY A 41 -22.03 -31.33 79.51
C GLY A 41 -20.72 -30.62 79.12
N GLU A 42 -19.56 -31.19 79.46
CA GLU A 42 -18.26 -30.59 79.11
C GLU A 42 -17.87 -30.89 77.65
N LYS A 43 -17.99 -32.15 77.24
CA LYS A 43 -17.62 -32.64 75.91
C LYS A 43 -18.77 -33.44 75.30
N VAL A 44 -19.53 -32.79 74.42
CA VAL A 44 -20.83 -33.30 73.98
C VAL A 44 -20.94 -33.50 72.48
N ARG A 45 -21.75 -34.48 72.08
CA ARG A 45 -22.11 -34.70 70.67
C ARG A 45 -23.60 -34.98 70.52
N ALA A 46 -24.27 -34.22 69.67
CA ALA A 46 -25.65 -34.46 69.24
C ALA A 46 -25.67 -34.74 67.73
N LYS A 47 -26.33 -35.83 67.31
CA LYS A 47 -26.48 -36.18 65.89
C LYS A 47 -27.94 -36.49 65.57
N GLY A 48 -28.52 -35.77 64.61
CA GLY A 48 -29.95 -35.87 64.30
C GLY A 48 -30.47 -34.85 63.29
N GLU A 49 -31.68 -35.02 62.76
CA GLU A 49 -32.35 -33.98 61.92
C GLU A 49 -32.39 -32.64 62.66
N LYS A 50 -32.69 -32.67 63.97
CA LYS A 50 -32.60 -31.53 64.89
C LYS A 50 -31.58 -31.85 65.98
N ALA A 51 -30.34 -31.40 65.82
CA ALA A 51 -29.25 -31.66 66.76
C ALA A 51 -28.95 -30.41 67.61
N ARG A 52 -28.90 -30.57 68.93
CA ARG A 52 -28.51 -29.52 69.89
C ARG A 52 -27.41 -30.00 70.83
N ALA A 53 -26.27 -29.31 70.84
CA ALA A 53 -25.12 -29.66 71.67
C ALA A 53 -24.69 -28.45 72.51
N GLU A 54 -24.70 -28.56 73.84
CA GLU A 54 -24.30 -27.47 74.75
C GLU A 54 -23.17 -27.94 75.66
N GLY A 55 -22.00 -27.28 75.59
CA GLY A 55 -20.85 -27.66 76.39
C GLY A 55 -19.54 -27.01 75.97
N GLU A 56 -18.51 -27.05 76.83
CA GLU A 56 -17.18 -26.48 76.54
C GLU A 56 -16.65 -26.93 75.17
N LYS A 57 -16.84 -28.21 74.84
CA LYS A 57 -16.54 -28.79 73.53
C LYS A 57 -17.83 -29.40 72.93
N ALA A 58 -18.57 -28.58 72.19
CA ALA A 58 -19.86 -28.97 71.63
C ALA A 58 -19.78 -29.33 70.14
N ARG A 59 -20.38 -30.47 69.75
CA ARG A 59 -20.56 -30.86 68.35
C ARG A 59 -22.01 -31.21 68.02
N ALA A 60 -22.60 -30.51 67.06
CA ALA A 60 -23.95 -30.81 66.53
C ALA A 60 -23.90 -31.15 65.04
N GLU A 61 -24.48 -32.28 64.64
CA GLU A 61 -24.54 -32.74 63.24
C GLU A 61 -26.00 -33.01 62.85
N GLY A 62 -26.54 -32.27 61.87
CA GLY A 62 -27.96 -32.37 61.52
C GLY A 62 -28.47 -31.41 60.46
N GLU A 63 -29.63 -31.67 59.85
CA GLU A 63 -30.27 -30.72 58.91
C GLU A 63 -30.43 -29.34 59.56
N THR A 64 -30.87 -29.34 60.82
CA THR A 64 -30.86 -28.17 61.72
C THR A 64 -29.94 -28.46 62.91
N ALA A 65 -28.76 -27.85 62.91
CA ALA A 65 -27.75 -28.05 63.96
C ALA A 65 -27.55 -26.77 64.77
N ARG A 66 -27.61 -26.88 66.10
CA ARG A 66 -27.31 -25.82 67.06
C ARG A 66 -26.24 -26.28 68.04
N ALA A 67 -25.17 -25.52 68.20
CA ALA A 67 -24.16 -25.83 69.19
C ALA A 67 -23.66 -24.58 69.94
N GLU A 68 -23.46 -24.69 71.25
CA GLU A 68 -23.08 -23.58 72.13
C GLU A 68 -21.95 -24.03 73.08
N GLY A 69 -20.89 -23.23 73.24
CA GLY A 69 -19.69 -23.66 73.99
C GLY A 69 -18.45 -22.80 73.85
N GLU A 70 -17.31 -23.22 74.41
CA GLU A 70 -16.02 -22.54 74.18
C GLU A 70 -15.45 -22.91 72.80
N LYS A 71 -15.46 -24.21 72.47
CA LYS A 71 -15.00 -24.78 71.20
C LYS A 71 -16.14 -25.52 70.53
N VAL A 72 -16.67 -24.93 69.47
CA VAL A 72 -17.93 -25.36 68.87
C VAL A 72 -17.76 -25.75 67.41
N ARG A 73 -18.34 -26.90 67.04
CA ARG A 73 -18.49 -27.30 65.64
C ARG A 73 -19.92 -27.71 65.35
N ALA A 74 -20.54 -27.13 64.33
CA ALA A 74 -21.86 -27.54 63.87
C ALA A 74 -21.87 -27.73 62.35
N GLU A 75 -22.51 -28.81 61.88
CA GLU A 75 -22.54 -29.24 60.48
C GLU A 75 -24.00 -29.55 60.07
N GLY A 76 -24.48 -29.02 58.93
CA GLY A 76 -25.89 -29.14 58.54
C GLY A 76 -26.34 -28.36 57.30
N GLU A 77 -27.65 -28.26 57.06
CA GLU A 77 -28.22 -27.34 56.05
C GLU A 77 -28.41 -25.94 56.65
N LYS A 78 -29.02 -25.89 57.84
CA LYS A 78 -29.25 -24.66 58.63
C LYS A 78 -28.51 -24.78 59.96
N VAL A 79 -27.44 -24.03 60.12
CA VAL A 79 -26.52 -24.17 61.25
C VAL A 79 -26.43 -22.88 62.05
N ARG A 80 -26.47 -23.00 63.39
CA ARG A 80 -26.12 -21.92 64.32
C ARG A 80 -25.11 -22.43 65.35
N ALA A 81 -24.00 -21.76 65.47
CA ALA A 81 -22.96 -22.09 66.43
C ALA A 81 -22.51 -20.82 67.16
N GLU A 82 -22.45 -20.86 68.49
CA GLU A 82 -22.16 -19.70 69.35
C GLU A 82 -21.06 -20.08 70.37
N GLY A 83 -19.99 -19.27 70.51
CA GLY A 83 -18.87 -19.62 71.38
C GLY A 83 -17.62 -18.75 71.30
N GLU A 84 -16.47 -19.19 71.84
CA GLU A 84 -15.19 -18.48 71.69
C GLU A 84 -14.52 -18.85 70.35
N LYS A 85 -14.46 -20.14 70.03
CA LYS A 85 -13.90 -20.70 68.79
C LYS A 85 -14.96 -21.53 68.09
N VAL A 86 -15.45 -21.01 66.97
CA VAL A 86 -16.67 -21.51 66.33
C VAL A 86 -16.43 -21.88 64.88
N ARG A 87 -16.90 -23.07 64.49
CA ARG A 87 -16.99 -23.49 63.09
C ARG A 87 -18.41 -23.96 62.76
N ALA A 88 -19.07 -23.27 61.83
CA ALA A 88 -20.36 -23.65 61.28
C ALA A 88 -20.22 -23.99 59.79
N GLU A 89 -20.62 -25.19 59.39
CA GLU A 89 -20.55 -25.69 58.01
C GLU A 89 -21.97 -26.03 57.52
N GLY A 90 -22.47 -25.34 56.49
CA GLY A 90 -23.82 -25.56 55.95
C GLY A 90 -24.35 -24.47 55.03
N GLU A 91 -25.35 -24.78 54.18
CA GLU A 91 -25.92 -23.82 53.20
C GLU A 91 -26.26 -22.46 53.83
N LYS A 92 -26.82 -22.48 55.04
CA LYS A 92 -27.12 -21.32 55.87
C LYS A 92 -26.39 -21.41 57.21
N ALA A 93 -25.06 -21.42 57.17
CA ALA A 93 -24.21 -21.43 58.36
C ALA A 93 -24.11 -20.06 59.06
N ARG A 94 -24.35 -20.02 60.38
CA ARG A 94 -24.08 -18.86 61.23
C ARG A 94 -23.12 -19.25 62.37
N ALA A 95 -22.01 -18.54 62.47
CA ALA A 95 -21.01 -18.68 63.52
C ALA A 95 -20.87 -17.35 64.27
N GLU A 96 -21.05 -17.34 65.58
CA GLU A 96 -20.93 -16.15 66.44
C GLU A 96 -19.90 -16.43 67.53
N GLY A 97 -18.80 -15.66 67.57
CA GLY A 97 -17.72 -15.86 68.53
C GLY A 97 -16.40 -15.18 68.20
N ASP A 98 -15.51 -15.01 69.18
CA ASP A 98 -14.21 -14.33 69.02
C ASP A 98 -13.41 -14.83 67.80
N LYS A 99 -13.46 -16.14 67.54
CA LYS A 99 -12.95 -16.78 66.33
C LYS A 99 -14.06 -17.53 65.61
N ALA A 100 -14.82 -16.83 64.78
CA ALA A 100 -15.95 -17.39 64.04
C ALA A 100 -15.58 -17.77 62.60
N THR A 101 -15.88 -19.01 62.20
CA THR A 101 -15.78 -19.48 60.80
C THR A 101 -17.12 -20.02 60.33
N ALA A 102 -17.66 -19.47 59.24
CA ALA A 102 -18.89 -19.93 58.60
C ALA A 102 -18.64 -20.30 57.14
N GLU A 103 -18.90 -21.56 56.78
CA GLU A 103 -18.71 -22.10 55.42
C GLU A 103 -20.06 -22.50 54.82
N GLY A 104 -20.45 -21.89 53.70
CA GLY A 104 -21.62 -22.28 52.91
C GLY A 104 -22.24 -21.13 52.09
N GLU A 105 -23.20 -21.43 51.21
CA GLU A 105 -23.75 -20.47 50.23
C GLU A 105 -24.11 -19.10 50.85
N LYS A 106 -24.68 -19.10 52.06
CA LYS A 106 -25.03 -17.91 52.86
C LYS A 106 -24.32 -17.91 54.23
N GLY A 107 -23.05 -18.29 54.28
CA GLY A 107 -22.25 -18.30 55.51
C GLY A 107 -22.16 -16.90 56.15
N ARG A 108 -22.44 -16.80 57.46
CA ARG A 108 -22.31 -15.58 58.27
C ARG A 108 -21.43 -15.84 59.48
N ALA A 109 -20.35 -15.07 59.62
CA ALA A 109 -19.45 -15.13 60.76
C ALA A 109 -19.42 -13.76 61.48
N GLU A 110 -19.61 -13.74 62.79
CA GLU A 110 -19.63 -12.54 63.62
C GLU A 110 -18.63 -12.70 64.79
N GLY A 111 -17.68 -11.77 64.96
CA GLY A 111 -16.74 -11.72 66.10
C GLY A 111 -15.37 -11.08 65.80
N GLU A 112 -14.46 -11.00 66.78
CA GLU A 112 -13.17 -10.29 66.63
C GLU A 112 -12.37 -10.74 65.40
N THR A 113 -12.32 -12.06 65.18
CA THR A 113 -11.72 -12.70 64.00
C THR A 113 -12.76 -13.56 63.28
N ALA A 114 -13.42 -12.99 62.28
CA ALA A 114 -14.50 -13.66 61.55
C ALA A 114 -14.09 -14.02 60.11
N ARG A 115 -14.35 -15.27 59.70
CA ARG A 115 -14.16 -15.77 58.33
C ARG A 115 -15.45 -16.35 57.78
N ALA A 116 -15.92 -15.85 56.64
CA ALA A 116 -17.07 -16.38 55.95
C ALA A 116 -16.71 -16.76 54.51
N GLU A 117 -17.12 -17.95 54.07
CA GLU A 117 -16.89 -18.46 52.72
C GLU A 117 -18.18 -18.92 52.06
N GLY A 118 -18.43 -18.47 50.81
CA GLY A 118 -19.60 -18.83 50.01
C GLY A 118 -20.15 -17.69 49.15
N GLU A 119 -21.06 -18.01 48.22
CA GLU A 119 -21.57 -17.05 47.20
C GLU A 119 -22.01 -15.71 47.80
N LYS A 120 -22.68 -15.74 48.97
CA LYS A 120 -23.17 -14.55 49.69
C LYS A 120 -22.58 -14.45 51.11
N ALA A 121 -21.32 -14.84 51.28
CA ALA A 121 -20.61 -14.81 52.55
C ALA A 121 -20.65 -13.43 53.24
N ARG A 122 -20.86 -13.40 54.55
CA ARG A 122 -20.83 -12.17 55.37
C ARG A 122 -19.95 -12.36 56.60
N ALA A 123 -18.97 -11.49 56.80
CA ALA A 123 -18.14 -11.47 57.99
C ALA A 123 -18.20 -10.09 58.66
N GLU A 124 -18.49 -10.05 59.96
CA GLU A 124 -18.66 -8.82 60.77
C GLU A 124 -17.74 -8.89 62.00
N GLY A 125 -16.92 -7.86 62.29
CA GLY A 125 -15.89 -7.94 63.35
C GLY A 125 -14.71 -6.96 63.24
N GLU A 126 -13.64 -7.16 64.01
CA GLU A 126 -12.42 -6.31 63.94
C GLU A 126 -11.51 -6.74 62.77
N LYS A 127 -11.17 -8.04 62.69
CA LYS A 127 -10.31 -8.66 61.68
C LYS A 127 -11.09 -9.68 60.87
N VAL A 128 -11.69 -9.24 59.75
CA VAL A 128 -12.65 -10.08 59.02
C VAL A 128 -12.29 -10.36 57.57
N ARG A 129 -12.60 -11.58 57.12
CA ARG A 129 -12.40 -12.04 55.74
C ARG A 129 -13.67 -12.69 55.20
N ALA A 130 -14.17 -12.19 54.07
CA ALA A 130 -15.28 -12.79 53.35
C ALA A 130 -14.85 -13.15 51.92
N GLU A 131 -15.06 -14.41 51.53
CA GLU A 131 -14.70 -14.93 50.21
C GLU A 131 -15.95 -15.42 49.47
N GLY A 132 -16.15 -14.93 48.24
CA GLY A 132 -17.31 -15.29 47.43
C GLY A 132 -17.77 -14.19 46.48
N GLU A 133 -18.58 -14.56 45.48
CA GLU A 133 -19.03 -13.67 44.40
C GLU A 133 -19.66 -12.36 44.91
N LYS A 134 -20.50 -12.45 45.95
CA LYS A 134 -21.19 -11.33 46.59
C LYS A 134 -20.80 -11.19 48.07
N ALA A 135 -19.57 -11.56 48.41
CA ALA A 135 -19.06 -11.52 49.77
C ALA A 135 -19.03 -10.10 50.35
N ARG A 136 -19.40 -9.95 51.63
CA ARG A 136 -19.36 -8.69 52.38
C ARG A 136 -18.54 -8.87 53.65
N ALA A 137 -17.65 -7.94 53.90
CA ALA A 137 -16.81 -7.90 55.09
C ALA A 137 -17.00 -6.51 55.72
N GLU A 138 -17.46 -6.46 56.97
CA GLU A 138 -17.73 -5.23 57.72
C GLU A 138 -16.89 -5.22 59.00
N GLY A 139 -15.99 -4.24 59.14
CA GLY A 139 -14.99 -4.25 60.21
C GLY A 139 -13.77 -3.36 59.95
N ASP A 140 -12.98 -3.10 60.99
CA ASP A 140 -11.81 -2.21 60.94
C ASP A 140 -10.73 -2.71 59.95
N MET A 141 -10.51 -4.03 59.89
CA MET A 141 -9.58 -4.70 58.98
C MET A 141 -10.31 -5.66 58.02
N ALA A 142 -11.41 -5.20 57.42
CA ALA A 142 -12.24 -6.02 56.53
C ALA A 142 -11.63 -6.29 55.14
N ARG A 143 -11.65 -7.55 54.69
CA ARG A 143 -11.25 -7.98 53.33
C ARG A 143 -12.33 -8.82 52.65
N ALA A 144 -12.90 -8.30 51.57
CA ALA A 144 -13.81 -9.02 50.68
C ALA A 144 -13.12 -9.40 49.35
N GLU A 145 -13.10 -10.69 49.00
CA GLU A 145 -12.48 -11.23 47.78
C GLU A 145 -13.52 -11.91 46.88
N GLY A 146 -13.83 -11.28 45.74
CA GLY A 146 -14.77 -11.81 44.73
C GLY A 146 -15.11 -10.78 43.65
N GLU A 147 -15.63 -9.61 44.05
CA GLU A 147 -16.04 -8.53 43.15
C GLU A 147 -14.87 -7.93 42.32
N LYS A 148 -13.65 -7.96 42.86
CA LYS A 148 -12.44 -7.48 42.16
C LYS A 148 -12.05 -8.37 40.99
N ALA A 149 -12.34 -9.68 41.05
CA ALA A 149 -11.98 -10.63 39.99
C ALA A 149 -12.93 -10.51 38.79
N THR A 150 -14.23 -10.39 39.05
CA THR A 150 -15.27 -10.24 38.00
C THR A 150 -15.08 -8.94 37.21
N LYS A 151 -14.89 -7.80 37.90
CA LYS A 151 -14.60 -6.51 37.24
C LYS A 151 -13.34 -6.55 36.36
N ARG A 152 -12.30 -7.30 36.76
CA ARG A 152 -11.08 -7.47 35.96
C ARG A 152 -11.32 -8.32 34.71
N LEU A 153 -12.17 -9.34 34.77
CA LEU A 153 -12.54 -10.15 33.62
C LEU A 153 -13.37 -9.34 32.62
N GLU A 154 -14.37 -8.60 33.08
CA GLU A 154 -15.20 -7.73 32.24
C GLU A 154 -14.36 -6.67 31.49
N GLN A 155 -13.37 -6.07 32.17
CA GLN A 155 -12.44 -5.15 31.54
C GLN A 155 -11.55 -5.82 30.48
N LYS A 156 -11.14 -7.08 30.71
CA LYS A 156 -10.35 -7.84 29.72
C LYS A 156 -11.18 -8.16 28.48
N GLU A 157 -12.44 -8.55 28.64
CA GLU A 157 -13.36 -8.83 27.53
C GLU A 157 -13.56 -7.59 26.65
N LYS A 158 -13.86 -6.43 27.27
CA LYS A 158 -13.97 -5.14 26.56
C LYS A 158 -12.69 -4.79 25.78
N ARG A 159 -11.51 -5.07 26.34
CA ARG A 159 -10.22 -4.85 25.65
C ARG A 159 -9.99 -5.82 24.48
N LEU A 160 -10.47 -7.05 24.58
CA LEU A 160 -10.37 -8.02 23.48
C LEU A 160 -11.28 -7.61 22.32
N GLU A 161 -12.53 -7.23 22.60
CA GLU A 161 -13.47 -6.77 21.58
C GLU A 161 -12.93 -5.54 20.81
N GLN A 162 -12.30 -4.59 21.51
CA GLN A 162 -11.65 -3.44 20.87
C GLN A 162 -10.47 -3.85 19.97
N LYS A 163 -9.68 -4.85 20.38
CA LYS A 163 -8.57 -5.36 19.58
C LYS A 163 -9.04 -6.07 18.31
N GLU A 164 -10.12 -6.85 18.40
CA GLU A 164 -10.73 -7.51 17.23
C GLU A 164 -11.20 -6.49 16.19
N LYS A 165 -11.92 -5.45 16.63
CA LYS A 165 -12.33 -4.34 15.73
C LYS A 165 -11.14 -3.64 15.08
N LEU A 166 -10.05 -3.44 15.81
CA LEU A 166 -8.83 -2.83 15.26
C LEU A 166 -8.13 -3.74 14.24
N LEU A 167 -8.10 -5.05 14.48
CA LEU A 167 -7.53 -6.04 13.55
C LEU A 167 -8.34 -6.08 12.24
N GLU A 168 -9.66 -6.11 12.33
CA GLU A 168 -10.55 -6.09 11.16
C GLU A 168 -10.33 -4.83 10.30
N GLN A 169 -10.15 -3.66 10.93
CA GLN A 169 -9.82 -2.42 10.23
C GLN A 169 -8.44 -2.46 9.56
N LYS A 170 -7.44 -3.09 10.20
CA LYS A 170 -6.10 -3.27 9.63
C LYS A 170 -6.12 -4.19 8.42
N GLU A 171 -6.87 -5.28 8.48
CA GLU A 171 -7.05 -6.21 7.36
C GLU A 171 -7.67 -5.49 6.16
N LYS A 172 -8.76 -4.73 6.36
CA LYS A 172 -9.38 -3.92 5.30
C LYS A 172 -8.39 -2.93 4.67
N ARG A 173 -7.53 -2.30 5.48
CA ARG A 173 -6.47 -1.39 4.99
C ARG A 173 -5.39 -2.10 4.20
N LEU A 174 -5.00 -3.32 4.60
CA LEU A 174 -4.01 -4.12 3.88
C LEU A 174 -4.55 -4.54 2.50
N VAL A 175 -5.79 -5.03 2.43
CA VAL A 175 -6.44 -5.38 1.16
C VAL A 175 -6.52 -4.17 0.21
N GLN A 176 -6.81 -2.97 0.73
CA GLN A 176 -6.79 -1.75 -0.09
C GLN A 176 -5.38 -1.38 -0.58
N LYS A 177 -4.34 -1.60 0.23
CA LYS A 177 -2.95 -1.35 -0.17
C LYS A 177 -2.50 -2.34 -1.25
N GLU A 178 -2.86 -3.61 -1.13
CA GLU A 178 -2.57 -4.64 -2.15
C GLU A 178 -3.18 -4.26 -3.50
N LYS A 179 -4.48 -3.89 -3.53
CA LYS A 179 -5.15 -3.42 -4.75
C LYS A 179 -4.46 -2.21 -5.38
N ARG A 180 -3.96 -1.27 -4.56
CA ARG A 180 -3.22 -0.09 -5.04
C ARG A 180 -1.86 -0.46 -5.60
N LEU A 181 -1.17 -1.45 -5.02
CA LEU A 181 0.11 -1.94 -5.53
C LEU A 181 -0.08 -2.66 -6.86
N GLU A 182 -1.08 -3.51 -6.98
CA GLU A 182 -1.40 -4.21 -8.24
C GLU A 182 -1.73 -3.21 -9.37
N GLN A 183 -2.47 -2.14 -9.07
CA GLN A 183 -2.72 -1.07 -10.04
C GLN A 183 -1.43 -0.31 -10.43
N LYS A 184 -0.49 -0.11 -9.49
CA LYS A 184 0.79 0.54 -9.77
C LYS A 184 1.67 -0.35 -10.66
N GLU A 185 1.71 -1.65 -10.41
CA GLU A 185 2.43 -2.62 -11.24
C GLU A 185 1.91 -2.61 -12.68
N LYS A 186 0.60 -2.69 -12.88
CA LYS A 186 -0.01 -2.60 -14.22
C LYS A 186 0.34 -1.28 -14.93
N ARG A 187 0.40 -0.16 -14.21
CA ARG A 187 0.80 1.14 -14.78
C ARG A 187 2.29 1.20 -15.13
N LEU A 188 3.16 0.54 -14.36
CA LEU A 188 4.58 0.44 -14.65
C LEU A 188 4.82 -0.42 -15.88
N GLU A 189 4.17 -1.58 -15.98
CA GLU A 189 4.27 -2.45 -17.16
C GLU A 189 3.81 -1.73 -18.45
N GLN A 190 2.73 -0.94 -18.39
CA GLN A 190 2.30 -0.11 -19.51
C GLN A 190 3.32 0.98 -19.86
N LYS A 191 4.00 1.57 -18.88
CA LYS A 191 5.06 2.57 -19.12
C LYS A 191 6.28 1.94 -19.77
N GLU A 192 6.69 0.75 -19.34
CA GLU A 192 7.79 0.00 -19.95
C GLU A 192 7.51 -0.30 -21.42
N LYS A 193 6.31 -0.83 -21.74
CA LYS A 193 5.90 -1.08 -23.13
C LYS A 193 5.93 0.20 -23.98
N ARG A 194 5.52 1.35 -23.42
CA ARG A 194 5.58 2.64 -24.12
C ARG A 194 7.00 3.15 -24.33
N LEU A 195 7.91 2.89 -23.38
CA LEU A 195 9.31 3.25 -23.51
C LEU A 195 9.99 2.40 -24.59
N GLU A 196 9.76 1.09 -24.60
CA GLU A 196 10.28 0.18 -25.62
C GLU A 196 9.81 0.58 -27.03
N GLN A 197 8.54 0.96 -27.19
CA GLN A 197 8.02 1.50 -28.45
C GLN A 197 8.69 2.82 -28.86
N LYS A 198 9.01 3.70 -27.89
CA LYS A 198 9.71 4.96 -28.16
C LYS A 198 11.15 4.71 -28.59
N GLU A 199 11.84 3.76 -27.97
CA GLU A 199 13.21 3.36 -28.35
C GLU A 199 13.22 2.85 -29.79
N LYS A 200 12.33 1.91 -30.15
CA LYS A 200 12.19 1.42 -31.53
C LYS A 200 11.92 2.55 -32.54
N ARG A 201 11.11 3.54 -32.17
CA ARG A 201 10.84 4.72 -33.01
C ARG A 201 12.05 5.63 -33.16
N LEU A 202 12.85 5.80 -32.11
CA LEU A 202 14.08 6.58 -32.15
C LEU A 202 15.13 5.90 -33.04
N GLU A 203 15.33 4.59 -32.88
CA GLU A 203 16.24 3.81 -33.72
C GLU A 203 15.86 3.90 -35.21
N GLN A 204 14.57 3.82 -35.54
CA GLN A 204 14.09 4.04 -36.91
C GLN A 204 14.36 5.46 -37.41
N LYS A 205 14.22 6.48 -36.55
CA LYS A 205 14.53 7.87 -36.92
C LYS A 205 16.02 8.06 -37.18
N GLU A 206 16.89 7.48 -36.36
CA GLU A 206 18.34 7.50 -36.55
C GLU A 206 18.72 6.89 -37.91
N LYS A 207 18.21 5.69 -38.22
CA LYS A 207 18.44 5.04 -39.53
C LYS A 207 17.98 5.92 -40.70
N ARG A 208 16.84 6.62 -40.57
CA ARG A 208 16.35 7.55 -41.60
C ARG A 208 17.22 8.80 -41.74
N LEU A 209 17.76 9.32 -40.64
CA LEU A 209 18.67 10.46 -40.65
C LEU A 209 20.00 10.07 -41.32
N GLU A 210 20.57 8.93 -40.98
CA GLU A 210 21.79 8.41 -41.61
C GLU A 210 21.62 8.24 -43.13
N GLN A 211 20.47 7.71 -43.57
CA GLN A 211 20.15 7.63 -45.00
C GLN A 211 20.01 9.01 -45.66
N LYS A 212 19.45 10.00 -44.95
CA LYS A 212 19.36 11.38 -45.47
C LYS A 212 20.73 12.02 -45.61
N GLU A 213 21.62 11.84 -44.64
CA GLU A 213 23.00 12.31 -44.70
C GLU A 213 23.73 11.74 -45.92
N LYS A 214 23.67 10.42 -46.11
CA LYS A 214 24.25 9.76 -47.29
C LYS A 214 23.70 10.33 -48.61
N ARG A 215 22.40 10.62 -48.68
CA ARG A 215 21.77 11.22 -49.87
C ARG A 215 22.21 12.68 -50.09
N LEU A 216 22.40 13.45 -49.02
CA LEU A 216 22.90 14.83 -49.11
C LEU A 216 24.35 14.85 -49.59
N GLU A 217 25.20 13.98 -49.04
CA GLU A 217 26.60 13.85 -49.48
C GLU A 217 26.70 13.48 -50.97
N GLN A 218 25.84 12.58 -51.45
CA GLN A 218 25.75 12.26 -52.88
C GLN A 218 25.29 13.43 -53.74
N LYS A 219 24.32 14.23 -53.24
CA LYS A 219 23.86 15.44 -53.95
C LYS A 219 24.96 16.49 -54.03
N GLU A 220 25.71 16.69 -52.96
CA GLU A 220 26.85 17.60 -52.91
C GLU A 220 27.91 17.20 -53.93
N LYS A 221 28.31 15.92 -53.96
CA LYS A 221 29.23 15.39 -54.98
C LYS A 221 28.74 15.65 -56.42
N ARG A 222 27.43 15.49 -56.68
CA ARG A 222 26.84 15.79 -58.00
C ARG A 222 26.84 17.28 -58.34
N LEU A 223 26.62 18.16 -57.35
CA LEU A 223 26.67 19.61 -57.56
C LEU A 223 28.10 20.04 -57.92
N VAL A 224 29.11 19.58 -57.18
CA VAL A 224 30.52 19.85 -57.48
C VAL A 224 30.89 19.38 -58.90
N GLN A 225 30.40 18.22 -59.34
CA GLN A 225 30.61 17.75 -60.71
C GLN A 225 29.90 18.64 -61.75
N LYS A 226 28.70 19.14 -61.46
CA LYS A 226 27.98 20.08 -62.33
C LYS A 226 28.70 21.41 -62.45
N GLU A 227 29.20 21.96 -61.34
CA GLU A 227 30.00 23.19 -61.33
C GLU A 227 31.23 23.04 -62.23
N LYS A 228 32.01 21.96 -62.07
CA LYS A 228 33.16 21.68 -62.95
C LYS A 228 32.79 21.62 -64.43
N ARG A 229 31.63 21.01 -64.76
CA ARG A 229 31.13 20.95 -66.14
C ARG A 229 30.71 22.32 -66.67
N LEU A 230 30.10 23.16 -65.84
CA LEU A 230 29.74 24.53 -66.21
C LEU A 230 30.98 25.37 -66.46
N GLU A 231 31.98 25.29 -65.59
CA GLU A 231 33.26 25.99 -65.75
C GLU A 231 33.97 25.59 -67.07
N GLN A 232 33.95 24.29 -67.43
CA GLN A 232 34.47 23.83 -68.72
C GLN A 232 33.69 24.39 -69.91
N LYS A 233 32.35 24.46 -69.80
CA LYS A 233 31.50 25.05 -70.85
C LYS A 233 31.76 26.53 -71.02
N GLU A 234 31.95 27.27 -69.92
CA GLU A 234 32.26 28.68 -69.92
C GLU A 234 33.59 28.96 -70.63
N LYS A 235 34.66 28.22 -70.27
CA LYS A 235 35.95 28.27 -70.98
C LYS A 235 35.80 27.97 -72.48
N GLY A 236 34.96 26.99 -72.83
CA GLY A 236 34.67 26.63 -74.21
C GLY A 236 33.91 27.72 -74.99
N LEU A 237 33.00 28.44 -74.34
CA LEU A 237 32.28 29.58 -74.92
C LEU A 237 33.22 30.77 -75.13
N GLU A 238 34.07 31.08 -74.15
CA GLU A 238 35.07 32.15 -74.25
C GLU A 238 36.02 31.92 -75.43
N GLN A 239 36.46 30.68 -75.65
CA GLN A 239 37.27 30.32 -76.82
C GLN A 239 36.50 30.49 -78.14
N LYS A 240 35.20 30.16 -78.17
CA LYS A 240 34.36 30.36 -79.37
C LYS A 240 34.18 31.84 -79.68
N GLU A 241 33.97 32.67 -78.66
CA GLU A 241 33.86 34.12 -78.79
C GLU A 241 35.13 34.72 -79.39
N LYS A 242 36.31 34.36 -78.85
CA LYS A 242 37.62 34.77 -79.43
C LYS A 242 37.77 34.34 -80.89
N ARG A 243 37.30 33.14 -81.27
CA ARG A 243 37.34 32.68 -82.67
C ARG A 243 36.37 33.45 -83.57
N LEU A 244 35.21 33.85 -83.06
CA LEU A 244 34.25 34.67 -83.82
C LEU A 244 34.81 36.08 -84.04
N GLU A 245 35.38 36.71 -83.02
CA GLU A 245 36.02 38.03 -83.13
C GLU A 245 37.15 38.01 -84.18
N GLN A 246 37.97 36.96 -84.20
CA GLN A 246 39.00 36.77 -85.24
C GLN A 246 38.40 36.59 -86.65
N LYS A 247 37.26 35.91 -86.76
CA LYS A 247 36.55 35.75 -88.05
C LYS A 247 35.97 37.08 -88.53
N GLU A 248 35.39 37.88 -87.63
CA GLU A 248 34.88 39.22 -87.95
C GLU A 248 35.99 40.12 -88.48
N LYS A 249 37.13 40.20 -87.77
CA LYS A 249 38.31 40.96 -88.23
C LYS A 249 38.78 40.51 -89.62
N ARG A 250 38.76 39.20 -89.89
CA ARG A 250 39.11 38.65 -91.22
C ARG A 250 38.10 39.02 -92.29
N LEU A 251 36.80 39.04 -91.98
CA LEU A 251 35.76 39.45 -92.91
C LEU A 251 35.88 40.95 -93.23
N GLU A 252 36.08 41.79 -92.22
CA GLU A 252 36.29 43.24 -92.41
C GLU A 252 37.52 43.52 -93.31
N GLN A 253 38.62 42.78 -93.12
CA GLN A 253 39.78 42.86 -94.01
C GLN A 253 39.46 42.42 -95.44
N LYS A 254 38.61 41.39 -95.62
CA LYS A 254 38.17 40.94 -96.94
C LYS A 254 37.28 41.98 -97.62
N GLU A 255 36.36 42.60 -96.89
CA GLU A 255 35.51 43.69 -97.39
C GLU A 255 36.36 44.86 -97.88
N LYS A 256 37.31 45.35 -97.06
CA LYS A 256 38.26 46.40 -97.46
C LYS A 256 39.05 46.03 -98.72
N ARG A 257 39.47 44.78 -98.86
CA ARG A 257 40.15 44.28 -100.07
C ARG A 257 39.24 44.25 -101.29
N LEU A 258 37.97 43.88 -101.13
CA LEU A 258 36.99 43.88 -102.21
C LEU A 258 36.68 45.30 -102.67
N GLU A 259 36.48 46.24 -101.75
CA GLU A 259 36.27 47.65 -102.05
C GLU A 259 37.46 48.26 -102.83
N GLN A 260 38.70 47.91 -102.44
CA GLN A 260 39.89 48.30 -103.20
C GLN A 260 39.94 47.68 -104.60
N LYS A 261 39.53 46.42 -104.74
CA LYS A 261 39.43 45.77 -106.06
C LYS A 261 38.38 46.43 -106.94
N GLU A 262 37.24 46.78 -106.38
CA GLU A 262 36.16 47.48 -107.07
C GLU A 262 36.63 48.85 -107.57
N LYS A 263 37.26 49.66 -106.71
CA LYS A 263 37.89 50.94 -107.11
C LYS A 263 38.89 50.77 -108.26
N ARG A 264 39.71 49.70 -108.23
CA ARG A 264 40.65 49.38 -109.31
C ARG A 264 39.95 48.98 -110.62
N LEU A 265 38.83 48.25 -110.53
CA LEU A 265 38.04 47.88 -111.71
C LEU A 265 37.42 49.12 -112.35
N VAL A 266 36.80 50.01 -111.56
CA VAL A 266 36.27 51.29 -112.06
C VAL A 266 37.35 52.13 -112.74
N GLN A 267 38.57 52.19 -112.18
CA GLN A 267 39.69 52.87 -112.83
C GLN A 267 40.11 52.19 -114.14
N LYS A 268 40.09 50.85 -114.21
CA LYS A 268 40.36 50.11 -115.44
C LYS A 268 39.29 50.36 -116.50
N GLU A 269 38.02 50.38 -116.13
CA GLU A 269 36.90 50.73 -117.02
C GLU A 269 37.08 52.13 -117.60
N LYS A 270 37.34 53.14 -116.76
CA LYS A 270 37.64 54.51 -117.24
C LYS A 270 38.82 54.56 -118.21
N ARG A 271 39.88 53.77 -117.95
CA ARG A 271 41.03 53.66 -118.86
C ARG A 271 40.68 52.99 -120.19
N LEU A 272 39.81 51.98 -120.16
CA LEU A 272 39.32 51.32 -121.37
C LEU A 272 38.44 52.27 -122.19
N GLU A 273 37.54 53.00 -121.54
CA GLU A 273 36.70 54.01 -122.20
C GLU A 273 37.55 55.13 -122.86
N GLN A 274 38.62 55.58 -122.19
CA GLN A 274 39.58 56.51 -122.80
C GLN A 274 40.31 55.91 -124.00
N LYS A 275 40.68 54.62 -123.92
CA LYS A 275 41.30 53.90 -125.05
C LYS A 275 40.32 53.75 -126.21
N GLU A 276 39.06 53.43 -125.95
CA GLU A 276 37.99 53.37 -126.97
C GLU A 276 37.82 54.72 -127.64
N LYS A 277 37.65 55.81 -126.88
CA LYS A 277 37.60 57.18 -127.44
C LYS A 277 38.84 57.50 -128.27
N GLY A 278 40.02 57.08 -127.82
CA GLY A 278 41.28 57.25 -128.54
C GLY A 278 41.35 56.43 -129.84
N LEU A 279 40.79 55.22 -129.85
CA LEU A 279 40.67 54.39 -131.05
C LEU A 279 39.66 54.99 -132.04
N GLU A 280 38.51 55.46 -131.56
CA GLU A 280 37.49 56.12 -132.38
C GLU A 280 38.04 57.40 -133.04
N GLN A 281 38.85 58.18 -132.32
CA GLN A 281 39.57 59.32 -132.90
C GLN A 281 40.61 58.89 -133.95
N LYS A 282 41.31 57.78 -133.72
CA LYS A 282 42.24 57.22 -134.72
C LYS A 282 41.51 56.72 -135.96
N GLU A 283 40.35 56.10 -135.78
CA GLU A 283 39.47 55.63 -136.84
C GLU A 283 38.96 56.80 -137.68
N LYS A 284 38.42 57.86 -137.04
CA LYS A 284 38.07 59.13 -137.72
C LYS A 284 39.25 59.75 -138.46
N ARG A 285 40.47 59.69 -137.90
CA ARG A 285 41.70 60.15 -138.57
C ARG A 285 42.09 59.30 -139.78
N LEU A 286 41.90 57.98 -139.70
CA LEU A 286 42.12 57.07 -140.81
C LEU A 286 41.09 57.30 -141.90
N GLU A 287 39.83 57.48 -141.55
CA GLU A 287 38.74 57.80 -142.48
C GLU A 287 38.95 59.17 -143.15
N GLN A 288 39.46 60.17 -142.42
CA GLN A 288 39.92 61.43 -143.01
C GLN A 288 41.13 61.24 -143.94
N LYS A 289 42.06 60.36 -143.59
CA LYS A 289 43.20 60.01 -144.46
C LYS A 289 42.75 59.26 -145.71
N GLU A 290 41.79 58.35 -145.60
CA GLU A 290 41.14 57.68 -146.74
C GLU A 290 40.45 58.70 -147.62
N LYS A 291 39.66 59.62 -147.05
CA LYS A 291 39.05 60.74 -147.81
C LYS A 291 40.10 61.61 -148.49
N MET A 292 41.25 61.88 -147.86
CA MET A 292 42.37 62.60 -148.49
C MET A 292 43.08 61.78 -149.58
N LEU A 293 43.13 60.45 -149.45
CA LEU A 293 43.64 59.55 -150.46
C LEU A 293 42.69 59.44 -151.65
N GLU A 294 41.38 59.33 -151.43
CA GLU A 294 40.35 59.43 -152.48
C GLU A 294 40.41 60.80 -153.18
N HIS A 295 40.67 61.89 -152.44
CA HIS A 295 40.84 63.21 -153.05
C HIS A 295 42.13 63.32 -153.86
N LYS A 296 43.18 62.57 -153.48
CA LYS A 296 44.42 62.43 -154.27
C LYS A 296 44.21 61.53 -155.48
N GLU A 297 43.44 60.45 -155.38
CA GLU A 297 43.08 59.57 -156.50
C GLU A 297 42.19 60.30 -157.51
N LYS A 298 41.18 61.06 -157.06
CA LYS A 298 40.37 61.94 -157.92
C LYS A 298 41.18 63.07 -158.56
N GLY A 299 42.31 63.45 -157.96
CA GLY A 299 43.27 64.39 -158.55
C GLY A 299 44.18 63.76 -159.60
N LEU A 300 44.39 62.44 -159.56
CA LEU A 300 45.18 61.68 -160.52
C LEU A 300 44.37 61.25 -161.76
N GLU A 301 43.04 61.33 -161.72
CA GLU A 301 42.15 61.03 -162.86
C GLU A 301 41.78 62.25 -163.73
N GLN A 302 42.34 63.44 -163.49
CA GLN A 302 42.07 64.66 -164.29
C GLN A 302 43.29 65.40 -164.86
N LYS A 303 44.46 64.77 -165.02
CA LYS A 303 45.51 65.29 -165.91
C LYS A 303 46.54 64.24 -166.31
#